data_AF-A0A8T7KB83-F1
#
_entry.id   AF-A0A8T7KB83-F1
#
_cell.length_a   1.000
_cell.length_b   1.000
_cell.length_c   1.000
_cell.angle_alpha   90.00
_cell.angle_beta   90.00
_cell.angle_gamma   90.00
#
_symmetry.space_group_name_H-M   'P 1'
#
loop_
_entity.id
_entity.type
_entity.pdbx_description
1 polymer ?
#
loop_
_entity_poly.entity_id
_entity_poly.type
_entity_poly.pdbx_seq_one_letter_code
_entity_poly.pdbx_strand_id
1 'polypeptide(L)'
;MRSSLIGKIEKAKRYAQEPGRVTFSSLAAVFRGENDDHKLSYANGKWHCTCRFFSQWEICSHVMALQQILGKMLPKEALVSPMETQSPEK
;
A
#
# COMPACT_ATOMS: atom_id res chain seq x y z
N MET A 1 -28.02 26.40 6.80
CA MET A 1 -26.96 25.68 7.55
C MET A 1 -26.76 24.22 7.12
N ARG A 2 -27.80 23.43 6.78
CA ARG A 2 -27.65 22.03 6.27
C ARG A 2 -26.96 21.91 4.89
N SER A 3 -27.00 22.96 4.06
CA SER A 3 -26.35 23.01 2.75
C SER A 3 -24.82 22.80 2.81
N SER A 4 -24.18 23.28 3.88
CA SER A 4 -22.72 23.16 4.06
C SER A 4 -22.25 21.73 4.36
N LEU A 5 -23.14 20.85 4.83
CA LEU A 5 -22.87 19.44 5.12
C LEU A 5 -23.10 18.59 3.86
N ILE A 6 -24.20 18.86 3.14
CA ILE A 6 -24.51 18.20 1.86
C ILE A 6 -23.36 18.40 0.87
N GLY A 7 -22.89 19.65 0.71
CA GLY A 7 -21.76 19.93 -0.18
C GLY A 7 -20.45 19.25 0.25
N LYS A 8 -20.23 19.01 1.56
CA LYS A 8 -19.07 18.23 2.04
C LYS A 8 -19.21 16.75 1.71
N ILE A 9 -20.41 16.19 1.84
CA ILE A 9 -20.68 14.79 1.50
C ILE A 9 -20.48 14.56 0.00
N GLU A 10 -20.97 15.46 -0.86
CA GLU A 10 -20.77 15.37 -2.32
C GLU A 10 -19.29 15.49 -2.70
N LYS A 11 -18.55 16.41 -2.06
CA LYS A 11 -17.10 16.52 -2.25
C LYS A 11 -16.37 15.25 -1.81
N ALA A 12 -16.72 14.67 -0.67
CA ALA A 12 -16.12 13.42 -0.19
C ALA A 12 -16.35 12.26 -1.18
N LYS A 13 -17.58 12.12 -1.71
CA LYS A 13 -17.89 11.12 -2.75
C LYS A 13 -17.05 11.33 -4.01
N ARG A 14 -16.90 12.59 -4.45
CA ARG A 14 -16.05 12.93 -5.60
C ARG A 14 -14.59 12.56 -5.35
N TYR A 15 -14.02 12.96 -4.20
CA TYR A 15 -12.61 12.69 -3.88
C TYR A 15 -12.31 11.20 -3.75
N ALA A 16 -13.27 10.39 -3.29
CA ALA A 16 -13.11 8.93 -3.25
C ALA A 16 -12.92 8.29 -4.63
N GLN A 17 -13.39 8.94 -5.72
CA GLN A 17 -13.18 8.50 -7.10
C GLN A 17 -11.87 9.03 -7.71
N GLU A 18 -11.11 9.83 -6.97
CA GLU A 18 -9.87 10.46 -7.43
C GLU A 18 -8.66 9.97 -6.61
N PRO A 19 -8.26 8.68 -6.71
CA PRO A 19 -7.23 8.08 -5.85
C PRO A 19 -5.87 8.80 -5.93
N GLY A 20 -5.58 9.53 -7.00
CA GLY A 20 -4.35 10.33 -7.12
C GLY A 20 -4.27 11.51 -6.15
N ARG A 21 -5.34 11.82 -5.41
CA ARG A 21 -5.34 12.84 -4.35
C ARG A 21 -4.76 12.36 -3.02
N VAL A 22 -4.58 11.05 -2.86
CA VAL A 22 -4.16 10.44 -1.60
C VAL A 22 -2.80 9.81 -1.78
N THR A 23 -1.92 10.01 -0.80
CA THR A 23 -0.64 9.30 -0.71
C THR A 23 -0.49 8.76 0.70
N PHE A 24 -0.34 7.44 0.83
CA PHE A 24 -0.10 6.78 2.11
C PHE A 24 1.39 6.88 2.47
N SER A 25 1.72 7.73 3.45
CA SER A 25 3.07 7.82 4.02
C SER A 25 3.41 6.64 4.94
N SER A 26 2.40 6.09 5.60
CA SER A 26 2.51 4.89 6.43
C SER A 26 1.16 4.19 6.52
N LEU A 27 1.17 2.87 6.69
CA LEU A 27 -0.03 2.07 6.90
C LEU A 27 0.26 0.82 7.72
N ALA A 28 -0.80 0.27 8.32
CA ALA A 28 -0.81 -1.05 8.93
C ALA A 28 -2.08 -1.78 8.49
N ALA A 29 -1.95 -3.05 8.16
CA ALA A 29 -3.05 -3.89 7.70
C ALA A 29 -2.88 -5.32 8.22
N VAL A 30 -3.99 -6.05 8.29
CA VAL A 30 -3.98 -7.51 8.46
C VAL A 30 -4.44 -8.11 7.14
N PHE A 31 -3.61 -8.95 6.55
CA PHE A 31 -3.89 -9.66 5.32
C PHE A 31 -4.24 -11.11 5.66
N ARG A 32 -5.46 -11.52 5.35
CA ARG A 32 -5.88 -12.91 5.50
C ARG A 32 -5.33 -13.73 4.34
N GLY A 33 -4.30 -14.53 4.62
CA GLY A 33 -3.79 -15.53 3.70
C GLY A 33 -4.67 -16.79 3.70
N GLU A 34 -4.26 -17.79 2.95
CA GLU A 34 -4.95 -19.08 2.90
C GLU A 34 -4.86 -19.84 4.23
N ASN A 35 -3.71 -19.75 4.90
CA ASN A 35 -3.41 -20.53 6.10
C ASN A 35 -3.44 -19.71 7.40
N ASP A 36 -3.10 -18.42 7.32
CA ASP A 36 -2.93 -17.55 8.49
C ASP A 36 -3.20 -16.07 8.15
N ASP A 37 -3.46 -15.28 9.19
CA ASP A 37 -3.50 -13.82 9.10
C ASP A 37 -2.07 -13.26 9.26
N HIS A 38 -1.68 -12.37 8.35
CA HIS A 38 -0.37 -11.72 8.34
C HIS A 38 -0.50 -10.22 8.61
N LYS A 39 0.31 -9.69 9.52
CA LYS A 39 0.38 -8.25 9.76
C LYS A 39 1.34 -7.63 8.75
N LEU A 40 0.86 -6.63 8.03
CA LEU A 40 1.61 -5.85 7.06
C LEU A 40 1.72 -4.42 7.52
N SER A 41 2.85 -3.79 7.25
CA SER A 41 3.02 -2.36 7.45
C SER A 41 3.94 -1.76 6.41
N TYR A 42 3.72 -0.49 6.11
CA TYR A 42 4.68 0.35 5.41
C TYR A 42 4.97 1.56 6.30
N ALA A 43 6.25 1.80 6.60
CA ALA A 43 6.68 2.96 7.36
C ALA A 43 8.15 3.25 7.06
N ASN A 44 8.53 4.53 7.09
CA ASN A 44 9.92 4.97 6.89
C ASN A 44 10.55 4.41 5.60
N GLY A 45 9.77 4.34 4.51
CA GLY A 45 10.25 3.83 3.23
C GLY A 45 10.35 2.30 3.13
N LYS A 46 9.95 1.55 4.16
CA LYS A 46 10.15 0.09 4.22
C LYS A 46 8.83 -0.65 4.38
N TRP A 47 8.72 -1.74 3.63
CA TRP A 47 7.70 -2.75 3.83
C TRP A 47 8.08 -3.69 4.97
N HIS A 48 7.07 -4.23 5.63
CA HIS A 48 7.20 -5.32 6.57
C HIS A 48 5.99 -6.22 6.48
N CYS A 49 6.21 -7.53 6.52
CA CYS A 49 5.15 -8.53 6.61
C CYS A 49 5.59 -9.64 7.57
N THR A 50 4.67 -10.12 8.42
CA THR A 50 4.97 -11.20 9.38
C THR A 50 5.02 -12.59 8.78
N CYS A 51 4.82 -12.75 7.47
CA CYS A 51 4.94 -14.05 6.82
C CYS A 51 6.40 -14.49 6.71
N ARG A 52 6.65 -15.81 6.79
CA ARG A 52 8.02 -16.36 6.79
C ARG A 52 8.82 -16.02 5.53
N PHE A 53 8.16 -15.95 4.38
CA PHE A 53 8.80 -15.65 3.10
C PHE A 53 9.39 -14.23 3.10
N PHE A 54 8.67 -13.25 3.68
CA PHE A 54 9.15 -11.88 3.77
C PHE A 54 10.41 -11.75 4.62
N SER A 55 10.51 -12.48 5.74
CA SER A 55 11.71 -12.46 6.59
C SER A 55 13.00 -12.87 5.87
N GLN A 56 12.89 -13.60 4.76
CA GLN A 56 14.03 -14.09 3.98
C GLN A 56 14.33 -13.22 2.76
N TRP A 57 13.29 -12.71 2.09
CA TRP A 57 13.41 -12.07 0.77
C TRP A 57 13.07 -10.59 0.76
N GLU A 58 12.60 -10.04 1.89
CA GLU A 58 12.07 -8.66 2.01
C GLU A 58 10.95 -8.33 1.00
N ILE A 59 10.31 -9.37 0.47
CA ILE A 59 9.15 -9.32 -0.43
C ILE A 59 8.27 -10.54 -0.16
N CYS A 60 6.97 -10.42 -0.45
CA CYS A 60 6.03 -11.55 -0.42
C CYS A 60 4.77 -11.22 -1.23
N SER A 61 3.95 -12.24 -1.53
CA SER A 61 2.67 -12.10 -2.21
C SER A 61 1.72 -11.11 -1.53
N HIS A 62 1.74 -11.01 -0.20
CA HIS A 62 0.89 -10.08 0.55
C HIS A 62 1.28 -8.61 0.30
N VAL A 63 2.59 -8.31 0.32
CA VAL A 63 3.08 -6.96 0.00
C VAL A 63 2.81 -6.64 -1.46
N MET A 64 3.08 -7.57 -2.38
CA MET A 64 2.79 -7.43 -3.81
C MET A 64 1.31 -7.19 -4.08
N ALA A 65 0.42 -7.88 -3.37
CA ALA A 65 -1.02 -7.67 -3.48
C ALA A 65 -1.42 -6.27 -2.98
N LEU A 66 -0.88 -5.83 -1.84
CA LEU A 66 -1.21 -4.51 -1.28
C LEU A 66 -0.65 -3.37 -2.14
N GLN A 67 0.53 -3.55 -2.73
CA GLN A 67 1.09 -2.64 -3.73
C GLN A 67 0.17 -2.49 -4.95
N GLN A 68 -0.40 -3.60 -5.44
CA GLN A 68 -1.36 -3.57 -6.56
C GLN A 68 -2.69 -2.92 -6.19
N ILE A 69 -3.24 -3.20 -5.00
CA ILE A 69 -4.50 -2.61 -4.52
C ILE A 69 -4.38 -1.09 -4.39
N LEU A 70 -3.28 -0.62 -3.81
CA LEU A 70 -3.10 0.81 -3.53
C LEU A 70 -2.53 1.57 -4.72
N GLY A 71 -1.70 0.91 -5.53
CA GLY A 71 -1.13 1.44 -6.76
C GLY A 71 -0.56 2.85 -6.58
N LYS A 72 -1.09 3.80 -7.34
CA LYS A 72 -0.67 5.22 -7.31
C LYS A 72 -0.91 5.96 -5.98
N MET A 73 -1.63 5.35 -5.04
CA MET A 73 -1.81 5.91 -3.69
C MET A 73 -0.59 5.65 -2.81
N LEU A 74 0.37 4.85 -3.27
CA LEU A 74 1.65 4.66 -2.60
C LEU A 74 2.71 5.62 -3.15
N PRO A 75 3.70 6.00 -2.33
CA PRO A 75 4.87 6.71 -2.81
C PRO A 75 5.68 5.81 -3.76
N LYS A 76 6.49 6.41 -4.65
CA LYS A 76 7.22 5.65 -5.69
C LYS A 76 8.14 4.60 -5.09
N GLU A 77 8.76 4.93 -3.95
CA GLU A 77 9.67 4.08 -3.19
C GLU A 77 8.97 2.85 -2.60
N ALA A 78 7.64 2.90 -2.42
CA ALA A 78 6.86 1.74 -1.98
C ALA A 78 6.47 0.81 -3.12
N LEU A 79 6.60 1.24 -4.38
CA LEU A 79 6.24 0.46 -5.57
C LEU A 79 7.44 -0.28 -6.17
N VAL A 80 8.67 0.16 -5.87
CA VAL A 80 9.88 -0.53 -6.34
C VAL A 80 10.01 -1.88 -5.65
N SER A 81 10.18 -2.93 -6.46
CA SER A 81 10.49 -4.26 -5.96
C SER A 81 12.00 -4.34 -5.69
N PRO A 82 12.47 -4.93 -4.58
CA PRO A 82 13.89 -5.16 -4.32
C PRO A 82 14.64 -5.87 -5.45
N MET A 83 13.94 -6.55 -6.37
CA MET A 83 14.54 -7.20 -7.55
C MET A 83 15.00 -6.22 -8.66
N GLU A 84 14.54 -4.97 -8.70
CA GLU A 84 15.01 -4.00 -9.72
C GLU A 84 16.44 -3.51 -9.47
N THR A 85 17.06 -3.87 -8.34
CA THR A 85 18.46 -3.55 -8.03
C THR A 85 19.45 -4.60 -8.54
N GLN A 86 19.00 -5.65 -9.24
CA GLN A 86 19.87 -6.64 -9.90
C GLN A 86 19.74 -6.56 -11.42
N SER A 87 20.12 -5.43 -12.02
CA SER A 87 20.70 -5.49 -13.37
C SER A 87 22.13 -5.98 -13.22
N PRO A 88 22.52 -7.13 -13.81
CA PRO A 88 23.94 -7.42 -13.95
C PRO A 88 24.51 -6.37 -14.92
N GLU A 89 25.47 -5.60 -14.42
CA GLU A 89 26.36 -4.82 -15.25
C GLU A 89 27.02 -5.73 -16.29
N LYS A 90 26.86 -5.35 -17.57
CA LYS A 90 27.72 -5.61 -18.73
C LYS A 90 28.24 -7.02 -19.00
#